data_AF-A0ABD2LZW5-F1
#
_entry.id   AF-A0ABD2LZW5-F1
#
_cell.length_a   1.000
_cell.length_b   1.000
_cell.length_c   1.000
_cell.angle_alpha   90.00
_cell.angle_beta   90.00
_cell.angle_gamma   90.00
#
_symmetry.space_group_name_H-M   'P 1'
#
loop_
_entity.id
_entity.type
_entity.pdbx_description
1 polymer ?
#
loop_
_entity_poly.entity_id
_entity_poly.type
_entity_poly.pdbx_seq_one_letter_code
_entity_poly.pdbx_strand_id
1 'polypeptide(L)'
;MISGHRSVGRCLLSLPQFASRLTPIYGHVQAQCFHFMKKQVTVDPEIAKLREGRKRRKLTKAIKKLAEYSKKPIPVEEIEVDLRHQATMGQRERTDNGTQGRDEKEEAYGKKKLLKQYAQSRARLARTDIMWIKRSIDAQENALEVLKQLSPTLYEAAVQLDERLFYTQIQGPPISPPIDNYNCPDGEYQDVTKKWELPMLEELEKKFGTGRLIKMPEFKKKQIQMMRQKAEEEEEKMAIKNPWLTKDTPRVVEEQNEEEVQLAKA
;
A
#
# COMPACT_ATOMS: atom_id res chain seq x y z
N MET A 1 61.08 20.34 -20.24
CA MET A 1 60.69 21.77 -20.20
C MET A 1 59.21 21.79 -19.83
N ILE A 2 58.72 22.36 -18.73
CA ILE A 2 59.33 23.25 -17.70
C ILE A 2 58.90 22.75 -16.28
N SER A 3 59.67 23.15 -15.26
CA SER A 3 59.46 22.99 -13.81
C SER A 3 58.12 23.56 -13.29
N GLY A 4 57.61 23.28 -12.08
CA GLY A 4 58.19 22.57 -10.92
C GLY A 4 58.76 23.50 -9.84
N HIS A 5 57.94 24.05 -8.92
CA HIS A 5 58.46 24.78 -7.74
C HIS A 5 57.53 24.75 -6.51
N ARG A 6 58.14 24.75 -5.31
CA ARG A 6 57.50 24.88 -3.98
C ARG A 6 57.82 26.25 -3.34
N SER A 7 56.91 26.75 -2.48
CA SER A 7 57.13 27.68 -1.35
C SER A 7 55.83 27.74 -0.50
N VAL A 8 55.73 27.72 0.84
CA VAL A 8 56.63 27.70 2.02
C VAL A 8 56.97 29.06 2.70
N GLY A 9 56.11 29.46 3.67
CA GLY A 9 56.36 30.52 4.67
C GLY A 9 55.55 31.81 4.46
N ARG A 10 55.25 32.63 5.47
CA ARG A 10 55.48 32.57 6.94
C ARG A 10 54.44 33.45 7.66
N CYS A 11 54.19 33.18 8.94
CA CYS A 11 53.39 34.05 9.82
C CYS A 11 54.18 35.28 10.30
N LEU A 12 53.51 36.39 10.58
CA LEU A 12 53.89 37.31 11.66
C LEU A 12 52.65 37.86 12.38
N LEU A 13 52.80 38.01 13.70
CA LEU A 13 51.81 38.54 14.64
C LEU A 13 52.09 40.01 14.93
N SER A 14 51.05 40.79 15.25
CA SER A 14 51.19 41.95 16.14
C SER A 14 49.95 42.09 17.02
N LEU A 15 50.20 42.34 18.31
CA LEU A 15 49.18 42.49 19.37
C LEU A 15 48.87 43.99 19.62
N PRO A 16 47.71 44.32 20.19
CA PRO A 16 47.22 45.70 20.27
C PRO A 16 47.77 46.49 21.46
N GLN A 17 47.75 47.82 21.35
CA GLN A 17 48.01 48.72 22.49
C GLN A 17 46.70 49.08 23.20
N PHE A 18 46.70 48.91 24.51
CA PHE A 18 45.63 49.33 25.42
C PHE A 18 45.81 50.83 25.78
N ALA A 19 44.73 51.60 25.78
CA ALA A 19 44.73 52.96 26.34
C ALA A 19 43.50 53.16 27.23
N SER A 20 43.72 53.23 28.54
CA SER A 20 42.69 53.41 29.56
C SER A 20 42.52 54.89 29.93
N ARG A 21 41.28 55.41 29.91
CA ARG A 21 40.87 56.57 30.72
C ARG A 21 39.45 56.36 31.26
N LEU A 22 39.21 56.83 32.47
CA LEU A 22 38.01 56.57 33.27
C LEU A 22 37.15 57.84 33.41
N THR A 23 35.82 57.67 33.26
CA THR A 23 34.74 58.30 34.08
C THR A 23 34.46 59.83 34.00
N PRO A 24 33.25 60.34 34.37
CA PRO A 24 31.89 59.72 34.29
C PRO A 24 30.64 60.68 34.11
N ILE A 25 29.42 60.09 34.01
CA ILE A 25 28.01 60.59 34.26
C ILE A 25 27.53 61.96 33.65
N TYR A 26 26.43 62.12 32.90
CA TYR A 26 24.99 61.91 33.23
C TYR A 26 24.06 62.00 31.99
N GLY A 27 22.88 61.36 32.04
CA GLY A 27 21.82 61.41 31.01
C GLY A 27 21.26 60.02 30.64
N HIS A 28 20.62 59.31 31.57
CA HIS A 28 19.15 59.27 31.76
C HIS A 28 18.33 58.67 30.59
N VAL A 29 17.97 57.40 30.78
CA VAL A 29 16.80 56.67 30.24
C VAL A 29 16.65 56.56 28.71
N GLN A 30 17.12 55.42 28.20
CA GLN A 30 16.32 54.59 27.30
C GLN A 30 16.18 53.19 27.91
N ALA A 31 14.99 52.60 27.81
CA ALA A 31 14.67 51.32 28.43
C ALA A 31 15.43 50.16 27.74
N GLN A 32 16.58 49.78 28.28
CA GLN A 32 17.32 48.57 27.86
C GLN A 32 16.68 47.29 28.43
N CYS A 33 15.44 47.04 28.04
CA CYS A 33 14.79 45.75 28.28
C CYS A 33 15.33 44.72 27.26
N PHE A 34 15.69 43.53 27.73
CA PHE A 34 16.13 42.37 26.93
C PHE A 34 17.50 42.44 26.23
N HIS A 35 18.59 42.64 27.00
CA HIS A 35 19.97 42.38 26.52
C HIS A 35 20.25 40.88 26.16
N PHE A 36 19.30 39.96 26.39
CA PHE A 36 19.46 38.53 26.08
C PHE A 36 18.31 37.90 25.26
N MET A 37 17.45 38.69 24.61
CA MET A 37 16.46 38.14 23.66
C MET A 37 16.50 38.88 22.34
N LYS A 38 16.96 38.19 21.28
CA LYS A 38 16.90 38.70 19.91
C LYS A 38 15.44 38.91 19.52
N LYS A 39 15.08 40.13 19.08
CA LYS A 39 13.77 40.45 18.52
C LYS A 39 13.42 39.44 17.43
N GLN A 40 12.23 38.82 17.52
CA GLN A 40 11.77 37.91 16.47
C GLN A 40 11.58 38.71 15.18
N VAL A 41 12.25 38.27 14.12
CA VAL A 41 12.16 38.89 12.80
C VAL A 41 10.95 38.31 12.09
N THR A 42 9.93 39.14 11.86
CA THR A 42 8.80 38.81 10.99
C THR A 42 9.32 38.49 9.60
N VAL A 43 8.93 37.34 9.05
CA VAL A 43 9.36 36.93 7.69
C VAL A 43 8.43 37.57 6.67
N ASP A 44 9.00 38.15 5.62
CA ASP A 44 8.23 38.79 4.56
C ASP A 44 7.19 37.83 3.93
N PRO A 45 5.98 38.31 3.58
CA PRO A 45 4.90 37.45 3.13
C PRO A 45 5.23 36.68 1.84
N GLU A 46 6.03 37.26 0.96
CA GLU A 46 6.50 36.60 -0.26
C GLU A 46 7.50 35.47 0.03
N ILE A 47 8.44 35.71 0.96
CA ILE A 47 9.40 34.69 1.40
C ILE A 47 8.66 33.54 2.11
N ALA A 48 7.61 33.83 2.88
CA ALA A 48 6.74 32.82 3.47
C ALA A 48 6.03 31.97 2.40
N LYS A 49 5.38 32.60 1.41
CA LYS A 49 4.74 31.91 0.26
C LYS A 49 5.74 31.04 -0.52
N LEU A 50 6.95 31.54 -0.78
CA LEU A 50 8.01 30.78 -1.46
C LEU A 50 8.49 29.57 -0.65
N ARG A 51 8.65 29.72 0.67
CA ARG A 51 8.98 28.61 1.58
C ARG A 51 7.88 27.56 1.58
N GLU A 52 6.62 27.97 1.63
CA GLU A 52 5.48 27.05 1.60
C GLU A 52 5.34 26.34 0.24
N GLY A 53 5.47 27.06 -0.88
CA GLY A 53 5.46 26.47 -2.23
C GLY A 53 6.56 25.41 -2.42
N ARG A 54 7.75 25.63 -1.86
CA ARG A 54 8.82 24.61 -1.82
C ARG A 54 8.43 23.39 -0.97
N LYS A 55 7.68 23.58 0.13
CA LYS A 55 7.16 22.47 0.94
C LYS A 55 6.10 21.66 0.17
N ARG A 56 5.07 22.34 -0.36
CA ARG A 56 3.99 21.73 -1.16
C ARG A 56 4.59 20.88 -2.30
N ARG A 57 5.50 21.45 -3.11
CA ARG A 57 6.18 20.72 -4.21
C ARG A 57 6.93 19.46 -3.76
N LYS A 58 7.56 19.46 -2.57
CA LYS A 58 8.25 18.28 -2.03
C LYS A 58 7.24 17.20 -1.57
N LEU A 59 6.17 17.61 -0.90
CA LEU A 59 5.10 16.69 -0.47
C LEU A 59 4.38 16.06 -1.68
N THR A 60 4.00 16.85 -2.70
CA THR A 60 3.39 16.32 -3.94
C THR A 60 4.30 15.31 -4.64
N LYS A 61 5.62 15.54 -4.66
CA LYS A 61 6.59 14.57 -5.23
C LYS A 61 6.69 13.29 -4.39
N ALA A 62 6.65 13.38 -3.06
CA ALA A 62 6.65 12.21 -2.18
C ALA A 62 5.35 11.39 -2.35
N ILE A 63 4.19 12.05 -2.33
CA ILE A 63 2.87 11.42 -2.55
C ILE A 63 2.82 10.70 -3.90
N LYS A 64 3.26 11.34 -4.99
CA LYS A 64 3.31 10.71 -6.32
C LYS A 64 4.16 9.44 -6.33
N LYS A 65 5.31 9.42 -5.64
CA LYS A 65 6.17 8.24 -5.53
C LYS A 65 5.58 7.16 -4.63
N LEU A 66 4.96 7.53 -3.51
CA LEU A 66 4.26 6.58 -2.64
C LEU A 66 3.13 5.87 -3.40
N ALA A 67 2.34 6.61 -4.17
CA ALA A 67 1.29 6.06 -5.04
C ALA A 67 1.84 5.20 -6.20
N GLU A 68 3.10 5.42 -6.61
CA GLU A 68 3.79 4.60 -7.59
C GLU A 68 4.30 3.29 -6.95
N TYR A 69 4.83 3.33 -5.73
CA TYR A 69 5.23 2.13 -4.98
C TYR A 69 4.04 1.26 -4.58
N SER A 70 2.92 1.85 -4.14
CA SER A 70 1.72 1.10 -3.74
C SER A 70 1.05 0.34 -4.88
N LYS A 71 1.41 0.62 -6.14
CA LYS A 71 0.92 -0.06 -7.34
C LYS A 71 1.84 -1.17 -7.84
N LYS A 72 3.01 -1.36 -7.21
CA LYS A 72 3.92 -2.43 -7.58
C LYS A 72 3.36 -3.75 -7.04
N PRO A 73 3.11 -4.75 -7.90
CA PRO A 73 2.67 -6.05 -7.42
C PRO A 73 3.78 -6.72 -6.61
N ILE A 74 3.36 -7.59 -5.69
CA ILE A 74 4.26 -8.52 -5.01
C ILE A 74 4.79 -9.51 -6.06
N PRO A 75 6.10 -9.83 -6.10
CA PRO A 75 6.63 -10.81 -7.04
C PRO A 75 6.07 -12.21 -6.76
N VAL A 76 5.80 -12.98 -7.82
CA VAL A 76 5.19 -14.31 -7.71
C VAL A 76 6.28 -15.37 -7.81
N GLU A 77 6.63 -15.97 -6.67
CA GLU A 77 7.80 -16.84 -6.55
C GLU A 77 7.73 -18.09 -7.44
N GLU A 78 6.52 -18.59 -7.75
CA GLU A 78 6.30 -19.75 -8.62
C GLU A 78 6.55 -19.47 -10.11
N ILE A 79 6.55 -18.20 -10.52
CA ILE A 79 6.74 -17.78 -11.92
C ILE A 79 8.22 -17.46 -12.20
N GLU A 80 8.96 -17.03 -11.19
CA GLU A 80 10.37 -16.63 -11.31
C GLU A 80 11.32 -17.82 -11.11
N VAL A 81 12.39 -17.90 -11.91
CA VAL A 81 13.43 -18.94 -11.73
C VAL A 81 14.38 -18.53 -10.61
N ASP A 82 14.55 -19.41 -9.63
CA ASP A 82 15.50 -19.24 -8.52
C ASP A 82 16.92 -18.91 -9.02
N LEU A 83 17.39 -17.70 -8.69
CA LEU A 83 18.74 -17.22 -9.01
C LEU A 83 19.84 -18.16 -8.47
N ARG A 84 19.56 -18.88 -7.38
CA ARG A 84 20.44 -19.88 -6.77
C ARG A 84 20.74 -21.06 -7.70
N HIS A 85 19.83 -21.38 -8.61
CA HIS A 85 19.93 -22.55 -9.48
C HIS A 85 20.38 -22.19 -10.89
N GLN A 86 20.18 -20.93 -11.32
CA GLN A 86 20.54 -20.44 -12.64
C GLN A 86 21.98 -20.78 -13.09
N ALA A 87 22.96 -20.67 -12.19
CA ALA A 87 24.38 -20.99 -12.48
C ALA A 87 24.68 -22.50 -12.56
N THR A 88 23.81 -23.36 -12.02
CA THR A 88 24.00 -24.82 -11.95
C THR A 88 23.02 -25.59 -12.85
N MET A 89 22.17 -24.90 -13.63
CA MET A 89 21.12 -25.55 -14.44
C MET A 89 21.68 -26.63 -15.37
N GLY A 90 22.72 -26.34 -16.15
CA GLY A 90 23.33 -27.30 -17.08
C GLY A 90 24.05 -28.49 -16.41
N GLN A 91 24.35 -28.41 -15.11
CA GLN A 91 24.86 -29.55 -14.33
C GLN A 91 23.74 -30.40 -13.71
N ARG A 92 22.52 -29.85 -13.64
CA ARG A 92 21.31 -30.50 -13.12
C ARG A 92 20.40 -31.05 -14.22
N GLU A 93 20.67 -30.65 -15.47
CA GLU A 93 20.04 -31.21 -16.65
C GLU A 93 20.31 -32.71 -16.71
N ARG A 94 19.24 -33.51 -16.71
CA ARG A 94 19.36 -34.95 -16.93
C ARG A 94 19.68 -35.15 -18.39
N THR A 95 20.69 -35.96 -18.69
CA THR A 95 20.97 -36.34 -20.07
C THR A 95 19.76 -37.06 -20.65
N ASP A 96 19.26 -36.59 -21.79
CA ASP A 96 18.28 -37.32 -22.57
C ASP A 96 18.95 -38.60 -23.08
N ASN A 97 18.78 -39.67 -22.30
CA ASN A 97 19.07 -41.04 -22.70
C ASN A 97 17.99 -41.49 -23.70
N GLY A 98 17.90 -40.77 -24.83
CA GLY A 98 16.96 -41.07 -25.89
C GLY A 98 17.15 -42.50 -26.37
N THR A 99 16.06 -43.15 -26.74
CA THR A 99 16.04 -44.48 -27.37
C THR A 99 16.64 -44.43 -28.77
N GLN A 100 17.95 -44.18 -28.86
CA GLN A 100 18.72 -44.06 -30.10
C GLN A 100 18.71 -45.39 -30.86
N GLY A 101 17.70 -45.59 -31.70
CA GLY A 101 17.42 -46.86 -32.34
C GLY A 101 16.20 -46.83 -33.24
N ARG A 102 15.77 -48.02 -33.67
CA ARG A 102 14.61 -48.21 -34.56
C ARG A 102 13.31 -47.69 -33.94
N ASP A 103 13.24 -47.75 -32.61
CA ASP A 103 12.05 -47.53 -31.79
C ASP A 103 11.72 -46.04 -31.61
N GLU A 104 12.69 -45.13 -31.78
CA GLU A 104 12.51 -43.67 -31.64
C GLU A 104 11.36 -43.15 -32.53
N LYS A 105 11.30 -43.64 -33.78
CA LYS A 105 10.28 -43.24 -34.76
C LYS A 105 8.90 -43.77 -34.39
N GLU A 106 8.84 -44.97 -33.81
CA GLU A 106 7.59 -45.61 -33.40
C GLU A 106 7.05 -45.00 -32.10
N GLU A 107 7.92 -44.71 -31.14
CA GLU A 107 7.61 -43.90 -29.96
C GLU A 107 7.12 -42.49 -30.33
N ALA A 108 7.83 -41.79 -31.22
CA ALA A 108 7.44 -40.45 -31.66
C ALA A 108 6.08 -40.47 -32.38
N TYR A 109 5.80 -41.52 -33.17
CA TYR A 109 4.49 -41.74 -33.77
C TYR A 109 3.42 -42.05 -32.72
N GLY A 110 3.72 -42.90 -31.73
CA GLY A 110 2.85 -43.22 -30.60
C GLY A 110 2.47 -41.99 -29.78
N LYS A 111 3.45 -41.16 -29.41
CA LYS A 111 3.26 -39.87 -28.73
C LYS A 111 2.36 -38.93 -29.56
N LYS A 112 2.59 -38.80 -30.87
CA LYS A 112 1.74 -38.00 -31.77
C LYS A 112 0.30 -38.54 -31.89
N LYS A 113 0.14 -39.87 -31.96
CA LYS A 113 -1.18 -40.55 -32.00
C LYS A 113 -1.95 -40.31 -30.69
N LEU A 114 -1.29 -40.46 -29.55
CA LEU A 114 -1.88 -40.21 -28.23
C LEU A 114 -2.31 -38.74 -28.08
N LEU A 115 -1.45 -37.79 -28.45
CA LEU A 115 -1.78 -36.35 -28.43
C LEU A 115 -2.99 -36.03 -29.32
N LYS A 116 -3.09 -36.63 -30.51
CA LYS A 116 -4.26 -36.48 -31.41
C LYS A 116 -5.54 -37.04 -30.77
N GLN A 117 -5.48 -38.22 -30.17
CA GLN A 117 -6.61 -38.83 -29.45
C GLN A 117 -7.03 -38.00 -28.23
N TYR A 118 -6.06 -37.49 -27.47
CA TYR A 118 -6.31 -36.61 -26.33
C TYR A 118 -6.99 -35.30 -26.77
N ALA A 119 -6.48 -34.64 -27.81
CA ALA A 119 -7.08 -33.43 -28.36
C ALA A 119 -8.51 -33.67 -28.86
N GLN A 120 -8.78 -34.80 -29.54
CA GLN A 120 -10.13 -35.20 -29.94
C GLN A 120 -11.05 -35.43 -28.73
N SER A 121 -10.55 -36.07 -27.67
CA SER A 121 -11.30 -36.30 -26.43
C SER A 121 -11.65 -34.99 -25.71
N ARG A 122 -10.69 -34.08 -25.55
CA ARG A 122 -10.90 -32.75 -24.95
C ARG A 122 -11.85 -31.89 -25.80
N ALA A 123 -11.75 -31.93 -27.13
CA ALA A 123 -12.69 -31.24 -28.02
C ALA A 123 -14.11 -31.82 -27.95
N ARG A 124 -14.27 -33.13 -27.73
CA ARG A 124 -15.58 -33.75 -27.49
C ARG A 124 -16.17 -33.30 -26.15
N LEU A 125 -15.37 -33.30 -25.08
CA LEU A 125 -15.80 -32.85 -23.75
C LEU A 125 -16.23 -31.38 -23.78
N ALA A 126 -15.43 -30.49 -24.34
CA ALA A 126 -15.78 -29.08 -24.46
C ALA A 126 -17.11 -28.87 -25.22
N ARG A 127 -17.40 -29.69 -26.25
CA ARG A 127 -18.70 -29.63 -26.96
C ARG A 127 -19.86 -30.13 -26.11
N THR A 128 -19.68 -31.17 -25.29
CA THR A 128 -20.74 -31.63 -24.38
C THR A 128 -21.02 -30.60 -23.29
N ASP A 129 -19.98 -29.97 -22.75
CA ASP A 129 -20.09 -28.94 -21.70
C ASP A 129 -20.83 -27.71 -22.25
N ILE A 130 -20.42 -27.19 -23.43
CA ILE A 130 -21.10 -26.08 -24.10
C ILE A 130 -22.56 -26.42 -24.42
N MET A 131 -22.85 -27.64 -24.88
CA MET A 131 -24.22 -28.08 -25.16
C MET A 131 -25.07 -28.15 -23.89
N TRP A 132 -24.49 -28.59 -22.76
CA TRP A 132 -25.20 -28.67 -21.48
C TRP A 132 -25.48 -27.30 -20.88
N ILE A 133 -24.49 -26.39 -20.92
CA ILE A 133 -24.64 -24.99 -20.52
C ILE A 133 -25.74 -24.31 -21.35
N LYS A 134 -25.71 -24.44 -22.68
CA LYS A 134 -26.74 -23.89 -23.57
C LYS A 134 -28.13 -24.39 -23.19
N ARG A 135 -28.33 -25.71 -23.09
CA ARG A 135 -29.62 -26.29 -22.68
C ARG A 135 -30.11 -25.80 -21.31
N SER A 136 -29.18 -25.52 -20.38
CA SER A 136 -29.53 -24.99 -19.06
C SER A 136 -29.99 -23.53 -19.15
N ILE A 137 -29.32 -22.71 -19.98
CA ILE A 137 -29.74 -21.33 -20.28
C ILE A 137 -31.08 -21.32 -21.01
N ASP A 138 -31.22 -22.10 -22.10
CA ASP A 138 -32.46 -22.22 -22.86
C ASP A 138 -33.63 -22.62 -21.93
N ALA A 139 -33.43 -23.59 -21.03
CA ALA A 139 -34.43 -24.01 -20.05
C ALA A 139 -34.75 -22.92 -19.01
N GLN A 140 -33.76 -22.15 -18.55
CA GLN A 140 -33.94 -21.03 -17.63
C GLN A 140 -34.73 -19.89 -18.30
N GLU A 141 -34.41 -19.53 -19.54
CA GLU A 141 -35.12 -18.50 -20.31
C GLU A 141 -36.58 -18.89 -20.53
N ASN A 142 -36.85 -20.10 -21.02
CA ASN A 142 -38.21 -20.62 -21.17
C ASN A 142 -39.00 -20.62 -19.85
N ALA A 143 -38.36 -21.00 -18.73
CA ALA A 143 -39.00 -20.97 -17.42
C ALA A 143 -39.35 -19.54 -16.95
N LEU A 144 -38.48 -18.56 -17.23
CA LEU A 144 -38.72 -17.15 -16.92
C LEU A 144 -39.81 -16.53 -17.78
N GLU A 145 -39.91 -16.90 -19.07
CA GLU A 145 -41.01 -16.47 -19.94
C GLU A 145 -42.37 -16.95 -19.45
N VAL A 146 -42.47 -18.23 -19.07
CA VAL A 146 -43.69 -18.81 -18.48
C VAL A 146 -44.01 -18.16 -17.14
N LEU A 147 -43.02 -17.97 -16.26
CA LEU A 147 -43.20 -17.31 -14.97
C LEU A 147 -43.74 -15.87 -15.13
N LYS A 148 -43.24 -15.13 -16.13
CA LYS A 148 -43.68 -13.77 -16.44
C LYS A 148 -45.14 -13.71 -16.90
N GLN A 149 -45.62 -14.72 -17.61
CA GLN A 149 -47.04 -14.83 -18.02
C GLN A 149 -47.96 -15.19 -16.85
N LEU A 150 -47.49 -16.02 -15.92
CA LEU A 150 -48.29 -16.49 -14.76
C LEU A 150 -48.31 -15.49 -13.61
N SER A 151 -47.18 -14.85 -13.30
CA SER A 151 -47.02 -14.00 -12.11
C SER A 151 -45.87 -13.00 -12.27
N PRO A 152 -46.14 -11.72 -12.61
CA PRO A 152 -45.08 -10.73 -12.82
C PRO A 152 -44.27 -10.41 -11.55
N THR A 153 -44.90 -10.47 -10.37
CA THR A 153 -44.23 -10.19 -9.08
C THR A 153 -43.15 -11.22 -8.73
N LEU A 154 -43.37 -12.50 -9.03
CA LEU A 154 -42.35 -13.54 -8.83
C LEU A 154 -41.25 -13.46 -9.88
N TYR A 155 -41.57 -13.02 -11.11
CA TYR A 155 -40.57 -12.75 -12.13
C TYR A 155 -39.63 -11.60 -11.70
N GLU A 156 -40.17 -10.50 -11.18
CA GLU A 156 -39.38 -9.38 -10.65
C GLU A 156 -38.44 -9.80 -9.51
N ALA A 157 -38.90 -10.67 -8.62
CA ALA A 157 -38.07 -11.24 -7.55
C ALA A 157 -36.99 -12.20 -8.09
N ALA A 158 -37.33 -13.06 -9.07
CA ALA A 158 -36.42 -14.06 -9.62
C ALA A 158 -35.31 -13.48 -10.53
N VAL A 159 -35.51 -12.27 -11.06
CA VAL A 159 -34.50 -11.55 -11.88
C VAL A 159 -33.49 -10.77 -11.03
N GLN A 160 -33.77 -10.56 -9.73
CA GLN A 160 -32.83 -9.89 -8.83
C GLN A 160 -31.58 -10.74 -8.59
N LEU A 161 -30.43 -10.07 -8.46
CA LEU A 161 -29.16 -10.72 -8.15
C LEU A 161 -29.12 -11.13 -6.67
N ASP A 162 -28.82 -12.40 -6.38
CA ASP A 162 -28.58 -12.84 -5.00
C ASP A 162 -27.15 -12.46 -4.56
N GLU A 163 -27.05 -11.48 -3.68
CA GLU A 163 -25.78 -11.00 -3.11
C GLU A 163 -24.99 -12.11 -2.38
N ARG A 164 -25.66 -13.18 -1.94
CA ARG A 164 -25.01 -14.30 -1.25
C ARG A 164 -24.06 -15.07 -2.15
N LEU A 165 -24.27 -15.04 -3.47
CA LEU A 165 -23.44 -15.75 -4.45
C LEU A 165 -21.99 -15.23 -4.47
N PHE A 166 -21.75 -13.94 -4.22
CA PHE A 166 -20.42 -13.31 -4.30
C PHE A 166 -19.42 -13.83 -3.26
N TYR A 167 -19.90 -14.39 -2.15
CA TYR A 167 -19.06 -14.88 -1.04
C TYR A 167 -19.02 -16.41 -0.94
N THR A 168 -19.45 -17.12 -1.99
CA THR A 168 -19.47 -18.59 -1.99
C THR A 168 -18.05 -19.17 -2.07
N GLN A 169 -17.68 -19.97 -1.07
CA GLN A 169 -16.44 -20.74 -1.05
C GLN A 169 -16.74 -22.20 -1.39
N ILE A 170 -16.26 -22.65 -2.55
CA ILE A 170 -16.43 -24.04 -3.03
C ILE A 170 -15.07 -24.71 -2.99
N GLN A 171 -14.94 -25.73 -2.13
CA GLN A 171 -13.75 -26.58 -2.10
C GLN A 171 -13.84 -27.64 -3.21
N GLY A 172 -12.72 -27.91 -3.88
CA GLY A 172 -12.66 -28.96 -4.90
C GLY A 172 -12.82 -30.36 -4.30
N PRO A 173 -13.30 -31.35 -5.08
CA PRO A 173 -13.40 -32.73 -4.61
C PRO A 173 -12.00 -33.28 -4.29
N PRO A 174 -11.79 -33.90 -3.11
CA PRO A 174 -10.52 -34.52 -2.77
C PRO A 174 -10.29 -35.81 -3.59
N ILE A 175 -9.03 -36.21 -3.74
CA ILE A 175 -8.63 -37.44 -4.45
C ILE A 175 -9.21 -38.70 -3.76
N SER A 176 -9.41 -38.63 -2.45
CA SER A 176 -10.02 -39.69 -1.64
C SER A 176 -11.00 -39.05 -0.65
N PRO A 177 -12.13 -39.72 -0.33
CA PRO A 177 -13.06 -39.23 0.67
C PRO A 177 -12.39 -39.13 2.05
N PRO A 178 -12.89 -38.28 2.96
CA PRO A 178 -12.42 -38.24 4.33
C PRO A 178 -12.63 -39.60 5.02
N ILE A 179 -11.70 -39.96 5.90
CA ILE A 179 -11.79 -41.18 6.71
C ILE A 179 -12.45 -40.82 8.05
N ASP A 180 -13.55 -41.50 8.37
CA ASP A 180 -14.27 -41.28 9.63
C ASP A 180 -13.37 -41.57 10.84
N ASN A 181 -13.39 -40.65 11.83
CA ASN A 181 -12.61 -40.72 13.06
C ASN A 181 -11.09 -40.79 12.86
N TYR A 182 -10.55 -40.25 11.76
CA TYR A 182 -9.10 -40.12 11.58
C TYR A 182 -8.53 -39.06 12.54
N ASN A 183 -7.78 -39.53 13.54
CA ASN A 183 -7.00 -38.67 14.42
C ASN A 183 -5.70 -38.25 13.72
N CYS A 184 -5.62 -36.99 13.29
CA CYS A 184 -4.40 -36.40 12.74
C CYS A 184 -3.31 -36.33 13.83
N PRO A 185 -2.03 -36.64 13.53
CA PRO A 185 -0.93 -36.41 14.47
C PRO A 185 -0.73 -34.91 14.74
N ASP A 186 -0.36 -34.56 15.97
CA ASP A 186 -0.04 -33.18 16.37
C ASP A 186 1.20 -32.63 15.63
N GLY A 187 1.16 -31.36 15.26
CA GLY A 187 2.27 -30.66 14.63
C GLY A 187 2.10 -29.14 14.64
N GLU A 188 3.22 -28.41 14.71
CA GLU A 188 3.23 -26.94 14.68
C GLU A 188 3.24 -26.42 13.24
N TYR A 189 2.29 -25.54 12.90
CA TYR A 189 2.32 -24.78 11.65
C TYR A 189 3.14 -23.50 11.83
N GLN A 190 4.24 -23.37 11.09
CA GLN A 190 5.05 -22.16 11.04
C GLN A 190 4.87 -21.47 9.68
N ASP A 191 4.32 -20.26 9.70
CA ASP A 191 4.18 -19.43 8.50
C ASP A 191 5.55 -18.88 8.07
N VAL A 192 6.08 -19.41 6.97
CA VAL A 192 7.35 -19.00 6.35
C VAL A 192 7.16 -18.08 5.14
N THR A 193 5.96 -17.52 4.93
CA THR A 193 5.70 -16.63 3.80
C THR A 193 6.60 -15.39 3.83
N LYS A 194 7.19 -15.05 2.67
CA LYS A 194 8.09 -13.90 2.57
C LYS A 194 7.29 -12.60 2.65
N LYS A 195 7.59 -11.78 3.66
CA LYS A 195 6.98 -10.46 3.82
C LYS A 195 7.66 -9.44 2.90
N TRP A 196 6.96 -9.07 1.84
CA TRP A 196 7.40 -8.07 0.86
C TRP A 196 7.05 -6.66 1.34
N GLU A 197 7.83 -6.15 2.29
CA GLU A 197 7.64 -4.79 2.79
C GLU A 197 8.01 -3.75 1.71
N LEU A 198 7.02 -2.95 1.31
CA LEU A 198 7.30 -1.72 0.57
C LEU A 198 8.14 -0.79 1.46
N PRO A 199 9.13 -0.05 0.92
CA PRO A 199 10.02 0.79 1.72
C PRO A 199 9.19 1.77 2.55
N MET A 200 9.29 1.63 3.88
CA MET A 200 8.43 2.30 4.84
C MET A 200 8.41 3.82 4.64
N LEU A 201 7.29 4.45 5.00
CA LEU A 201 7.10 5.90 4.87
C LEU A 201 8.28 6.67 5.51
N GLU A 202 8.79 6.20 6.64
CA GLU A 202 9.95 6.76 7.34
C GLU A 202 11.26 6.66 6.53
N GLU A 203 11.50 5.56 5.82
CA GLU A 203 12.66 5.45 4.92
C GLU A 203 12.54 6.41 3.74
N LEU A 204 11.34 6.52 3.17
CA LEU A 204 11.07 7.44 2.07
C LEU A 204 11.14 8.90 2.55
N GLU A 205 10.78 9.20 3.79
CA GLU A 205 10.99 10.50 4.42
C GLU A 205 12.48 10.82 4.63
N LYS A 206 13.29 9.84 5.03
CA LYS A 206 14.75 9.96 5.12
C LYS A 206 15.36 10.18 3.71
N LYS A 207 14.94 9.38 2.72
CA LYS A 207 15.40 9.44 1.31
C LYS A 207 14.98 10.75 0.59
N PHE A 208 13.80 11.31 0.87
CA PHE A 208 13.30 12.55 0.23
C PHE A 208 13.47 13.82 1.10
N GLY A 209 13.93 13.67 2.34
CA GLY A 209 14.14 14.78 3.28
C GLY A 209 12.83 15.48 3.71
N THR A 210 11.69 14.81 3.60
CA THR A 210 10.35 15.37 3.90
C THR A 210 10.04 15.41 5.39
N GLY A 211 10.61 14.54 6.22
CA GLY A 211 10.38 14.55 7.68
C GLY A 211 10.76 15.86 8.39
N ARG A 212 11.65 16.69 7.80
CA ARG A 212 11.94 18.05 8.31
C ARG A 212 10.93 19.12 7.90
N LEU A 213 10.09 18.86 6.89
CA LEU A 213 9.08 19.81 6.40
C LEU A 213 7.82 19.81 7.25
N ILE A 214 7.47 18.65 7.82
CA ILE A 214 6.24 18.36 8.58
C ILE A 214 6.49 18.44 10.11
N LYS A 215 7.46 19.24 10.55
CA LYS A 215 7.59 19.55 11.99
C LYS A 215 6.44 20.46 12.41
N MET A 216 5.39 19.87 12.99
CA MET A 216 4.36 20.63 13.70
C MET A 216 4.98 21.35 14.91
N PRO A 217 4.61 22.61 15.18
CA PRO A 217 5.05 23.28 16.40
C PRO A 217 4.46 22.59 17.63
N GLU A 218 5.25 22.50 18.70
CA GLU A 218 4.91 21.72 19.90
C GLU A 218 3.56 22.11 20.53
N PHE A 219 3.15 23.39 20.44
CA PHE A 219 1.85 23.82 20.95
C PHE A 219 0.67 23.17 20.19
N LYS A 220 0.78 22.99 18.86
CA LYS A 220 -0.28 22.31 18.09
C LYS A 220 -0.31 20.81 18.36
N LYS A 221 0.83 20.19 18.64
CA LYS A 221 0.86 18.78 19.10
C LYS A 221 0.14 18.62 20.43
N LYS A 222 0.42 19.49 21.40
CA LYS A 222 -0.28 19.52 22.70
C LYS A 222 -1.78 19.79 22.54
N GLN A 223 -2.18 20.71 21.64
CA GLN A 223 -3.60 20.94 21.33
C GLN A 223 -4.27 19.68 20.76
N ILE A 224 -3.65 19.01 19.77
CA ILE A 224 -4.20 17.75 19.21
C ILE A 224 -4.28 16.66 20.27
N GLN A 225 -3.27 16.53 21.15
CA GLN A 225 -3.29 15.57 22.24
C GLN A 225 -4.42 15.84 23.24
N MET A 226 -4.64 17.11 23.62
CA MET A 226 -5.77 17.49 24.47
C MET A 226 -7.12 17.29 23.78
N MET A 227 -7.23 17.58 22.47
CA MET A 227 -8.46 17.31 21.70
C MET A 227 -8.75 15.82 21.60
N ARG A 228 -7.71 14.98 21.45
CA ARG A 228 -7.83 13.53 21.44
C ARG A 228 -8.26 12.98 22.80
N GLN A 229 -7.63 13.45 23.89
CA GLN A 229 -8.02 13.09 25.25
C GLN A 229 -9.47 13.49 25.54
N LYS A 230 -9.90 14.69 25.12
CA LYS A 230 -11.29 15.12 25.22
C LYS A 230 -12.25 14.25 24.41
N ALA A 231 -11.87 13.86 23.19
CA ALA A 231 -12.68 12.97 22.36
C ALA A 231 -12.77 11.56 22.98
N GLU A 232 -11.69 11.04 23.53
CA GLU A 232 -11.65 9.76 24.27
C GLU A 232 -12.53 9.85 25.54
N GLU A 233 -12.45 10.94 26.31
CA GLU A 233 -13.35 11.20 27.45
C GLU A 233 -14.82 11.40 27.04
N GLU A 234 -15.09 12.00 25.88
CA GLU A 234 -16.45 12.18 25.34
C GLU A 234 -17.02 10.85 24.84
N GLU A 235 -16.21 9.99 24.20
CA GLU A 235 -16.57 8.61 23.88
C GLU A 235 -16.84 7.78 25.14
N GLU A 236 -16.04 7.92 26.20
CA GLU A 236 -16.29 7.27 27.49
C GLU A 236 -17.58 7.79 28.15
N LYS A 237 -17.82 9.10 28.17
CA LYS A 237 -19.08 9.69 28.69
C LYS A 237 -20.29 9.26 27.87
N MET A 238 -20.15 9.15 26.54
CA MET A 238 -21.18 8.63 25.64
C MET A 238 -21.45 7.15 25.88
N ALA A 239 -20.41 6.33 26.09
CA ALA A 239 -20.55 4.91 26.42
C ALA A 239 -21.17 4.69 27.81
N ILE A 240 -20.84 5.52 28.81
CA ILE A 240 -21.48 5.49 30.13
C ILE A 240 -22.96 5.89 30.04
N LYS A 241 -23.29 6.89 29.22
CA LYS A 241 -24.67 7.37 29.01
C LYS A 241 -25.52 6.41 28.17
N ASN A 242 -24.90 5.76 27.18
CA ASN A 242 -25.51 4.85 26.23
C ASN A 242 -24.77 3.48 26.22
N PRO A 243 -24.87 2.66 27.28
CA PRO A 243 -24.10 1.42 27.42
C PRO A 243 -24.44 0.33 26.39
N TRP A 244 -25.46 0.54 25.57
CA TRP A 244 -25.89 -0.32 24.47
C TRP A 244 -25.24 0.02 23.12
N LEU A 245 -24.50 1.13 23.04
CA LEU A 245 -23.87 1.62 21.81
C LEU A 245 -22.39 1.19 21.77
N THR A 246 -22.10 0.09 21.09
CA THR A 246 -20.73 -0.43 20.92
C THR A 246 -19.94 0.39 19.90
N LYS A 247 -18.59 0.27 19.97
CA LYS A 247 -17.65 1.04 19.12
C LYS A 247 -17.78 0.79 17.61
N ASP A 248 -18.55 -0.23 17.22
CA ASP A 248 -18.70 -0.70 15.85
C ASP A 248 -19.93 -0.12 15.13
N THR A 249 -20.74 0.73 15.78
CA THR A 249 -21.82 1.45 15.09
C THR A 249 -21.22 2.45 14.10
N PRO A 250 -21.52 2.38 12.79
CA PRO A 250 -20.92 3.27 11.81
C PRO A 250 -21.30 4.73 12.10
N ARG A 251 -20.31 5.62 12.23
CA ARG A 251 -20.54 7.06 12.33
C ARG A 251 -21.19 7.55 11.04
N VAL A 252 -22.47 7.91 11.11
CA VAL A 252 -23.06 8.83 10.13
C VAL A 252 -22.32 10.16 10.31
N VAL A 253 -21.54 10.54 9.31
CA VAL A 253 -20.88 11.85 9.29
C VAL A 253 -21.95 12.86 8.89
N GLU A 254 -22.43 13.64 9.86
CA GLU A 254 -23.47 14.64 9.60
C GLU A 254 -22.95 15.73 8.65
N GLU A 255 -23.59 15.85 7.49
CA GLU A 255 -23.22 16.74 6.37
C GLU A 255 -23.52 18.24 6.64
N GLN A 256 -23.84 18.59 7.89
CA GLN A 256 -24.35 19.92 8.28
C GLN A 256 -23.36 21.08 8.06
N ASN A 257 -22.06 20.80 7.86
CA ASN A 257 -21.07 21.84 7.55
C ASN A 257 -21.09 22.29 6.08
N GLU A 258 -21.78 21.60 5.17
CA GLU A 258 -21.86 22.03 3.76
C GLU A 258 -23.00 23.03 3.53
N GLU A 259 -24.10 22.93 4.28
CA GLU A 259 -25.25 23.84 4.15
C GLU A 259 -24.93 25.27 4.63
N GLU A 260 -24.24 25.45 5.76
CA GLU A 260 -23.82 26.78 6.24
C GLU A 260 -22.88 27.50 5.26
N VAL A 261 -22.05 26.74 4.51
CA VAL A 261 -21.13 27.30 3.51
C VAL A 261 -21.84 27.68 2.21
N GLN A 262 -23.00 27.09 1.91
CA GLN A 262 -23.85 27.53 0.79
C GLN A 262 -24.72 28.73 1.17
N LEU A 263 -25.26 28.78 2.40
CA LEU A 263 -26.06 29.92 2.87
C LEU A 263 -25.24 31.22 2.97
N ALA A 264 -23.93 31.13 3.23
CA ALA A 264 -23.01 32.28 3.24
C ALA A 264 -22.52 32.73 1.84
N LYS A 265 -23.08 32.19 0.75
CA LYS A 265 -22.72 32.51 -0.65
C LYS A 265 -23.92 32.94 -1.53
N ALA A 266 -25.10 33.06 -0.94
CA ALA A 266 -26.27 33.71 -1.53
C ALA A 266 -26.35 35.18 -1.08
#